data_AF-A0A330GDA1-F1
#
_entry.id   AF-A0A330GDA1-F1
#
_cell.length_a   1.000
_cell.length_b   1.000
_cell.length_c   1.000
_cell.angle_alpha   90.00
_cell.angle_beta   90.00
_cell.angle_gamma   90.00
#
_symmetry.space_group_name_H-M   'P 1'
#
loop_
_entity.id
_entity.type
_entity.pdbx_description
1 polymer ?
#
loop_
_entity_poly.entity_id
_entity_poly.type
_entity_poly.pdbx_seq_one_letter_code
_entity_poly.pdbx_strand_id
1 'polypeptide(L)'
;MDRQQGFTLIELMVVIGIIAILSAIGVPAYQNYLRKAALTDMLQTFVPYRTAIELCALDHGGVASCDAGSNGIPSPTTTRYVSGMSVAKGIVTLTGQESLNGLEVVMSPQWNDGNGMTGWTRVCNASADSALKQACEDVFRFDTN
;
A
#
# COMPACT_ATOMS: atom_id res chain seq x y z
N MET A 1 -59.28 7.31 16.90
CA MET A 1 -58.58 6.00 16.88
C MET A 1 -57.84 5.93 15.56
N ASP A 2 -56.59 6.40 15.53
CA ASP A 2 -55.74 6.27 14.34
C ASP A 2 -55.41 4.80 14.12
N ARG A 3 -55.82 4.28 12.95
CA ARG A 3 -55.43 2.94 12.51
C ARG A 3 -53.94 2.98 12.20
N GLN A 4 -53.11 2.44 13.07
CA GLN A 4 -51.70 2.19 12.77
C GLN A 4 -51.63 1.24 11.57
N GLN A 5 -51.29 1.79 10.39
CA GLN A 5 -50.98 1.01 9.21
C GLN A 5 -49.58 0.42 9.42
N GLY A 6 -49.53 -0.84 9.85
CA GLY A 6 -48.28 -1.58 9.96
C GLY A 6 -47.70 -1.89 8.58
N PHE A 7 -46.37 -1.95 8.49
CA PHE A 7 -45.64 -2.40 7.30
C PHE A 7 -46.02 -3.84 6.96
N THR A 8 -46.22 -4.15 5.67
CA THR A 8 -46.51 -5.52 5.25
C THR A 8 -45.23 -6.36 5.21
N LEU A 9 -45.36 -7.67 5.48
CA LEU A 9 -44.25 -8.62 5.40
C LEU A 9 -43.67 -8.70 3.98
N ILE A 10 -44.52 -8.49 2.97
CA ILE A 10 -44.13 -8.45 1.55
C ILE A 10 -43.25 -7.23 1.26
N GLU A 11 -43.62 -6.03 1.75
CA GLU A 11 -42.79 -4.83 1.57
C GLU A 11 -41.41 -5.02 2.18
N LEU A 12 -41.33 -5.64 3.36
CA LEU A 12 -40.06 -5.92 4.02
C LEU A 12 -39.21 -6.92 3.21
N MET A 13 -39.82 -7.97 2.64
CA MET A 13 -39.11 -8.94 1.79
C MET A 13 -38.54 -8.31 0.52
N VAL A 14 -39.29 -7.42 -0.14
CA VAL A 14 -38.81 -6.72 -1.35
C VAL A 14 -37.62 -5.81 -1.01
N VAL A 15 -37.68 -5.07 0.10
CA VAL A 15 -36.57 -4.21 0.54
C VAL A 15 -35.31 -5.01 0.83
N ILE A 16 -35.43 -6.15 1.52
CA ILE A 16 -34.28 -7.05 1.76
C ILE A 16 -33.70 -7.55 0.43
N GLY A 17 -34.55 -7.90 -0.54
CA GLY A 17 -34.12 -8.32 -1.87
C GLY A 17 -33.27 -7.25 -2.58
N ILE A 18 -33.70 -5.99 -2.54
CA ILE A 18 -32.96 -4.86 -3.14
C ILE A 18 -31.62 -4.65 -2.41
N ILE A 19 -31.61 -4.67 -1.07
CA ILE A 19 -30.38 -4.50 -0.28
C ILE A 19 -29.39 -5.64 -0.55
N ALA A 20 -29.86 -6.87 -0.72
CA ALA A 20 -29.01 -8.02 -1.04
C ALA A 20 -28.28 -7.83 -2.39
N ILE A 21 -28.98 -7.37 -3.42
CA ILE A 21 -28.38 -7.12 -4.74
C ILE A 21 -27.36 -5.98 -4.67
N LEU A 22 -27.71 -4.86 -4.01
CA LEU A 22 -26.81 -3.72 -3.90
C LEU A 22 -25.56 -4.03 -3.07
N SER A 23 -25.70 -4.77 -1.97
CA SER A 23 -24.58 -5.13 -1.10
C SER A 23 -23.60 -6.08 -1.75
N ALA A 24 -24.07 -7.02 -2.58
CA ALA A 24 -23.22 -7.97 -3.30
C ALA A 24 -22.19 -7.28 -4.22
N ILE A 25 -22.54 -6.13 -4.79
CA ILE A 25 -21.65 -5.33 -5.64
C ILE A 25 -20.91 -4.26 -4.82
N GLY A 26 -21.62 -3.61 -3.89
CA GLY A 26 -21.10 -2.48 -3.13
C GLY A 26 -20.00 -2.83 -2.13
N VAL A 27 -20.15 -3.95 -1.41
CA VAL A 27 -19.18 -4.39 -0.39
C VAL A 27 -17.79 -4.68 -1.00
N PRO A 28 -17.65 -5.52 -2.05
CA PRO A 28 -16.32 -5.78 -2.61
C PRO A 28 -15.70 -4.53 -3.25
N ALA A 29 -16.50 -3.66 -3.87
CA ALA A 29 -16.01 -2.40 -4.44
C ALA A 29 -15.47 -1.45 -3.34
N TYR A 30 -16.18 -1.32 -2.22
CA TYR A 30 -15.75 -0.49 -1.10
C TYR A 30 -14.49 -1.04 -0.42
N GLN A 31 -14.40 -2.36 -0.25
CA GLN A 31 -13.19 -3.02 0.27
C GLN A 31 -11.97 -2.75 -0.62
N ASN A 32 -12.13 -2.83 -1.94
CA ASN A 32 -11.06 -2.50 -2.89
C ASN A 32 -10.64 -1.03 -2.82
N TYR A 33 -11.59 -0.11 -2.63
CA TYR A 33 -11.28 1.31 -2.43
C TYR A 33 -10.46 1.54 -1.15
N LEU A 34 -10.86 0.93 -0.04
CA LEU A 34 -10.13 1.03 1.23
C LEU A 34 -8.72 0.42 1.14
N ARG A 35 -8.56 -0.71 0.42
CA ARG A 35 -7.24 -1.29 0.15
C ARG A 35 -6.36 -0.35 -0.65
N LYS A 36 -6.88 0.28 -1.71
CA LYS A 36 -6.12 1.29 -2.48
C LYS A 36 -5.73 2.49 -1.62
N ALA A 37 -6.62 2.98 -0.77
CA ALA A 37 -6.30 4.07 0.16
C ALA A 37 -5.18 3.67 1.15
N ALA A 38 -5.24 2.44 1.69
CA ALA A 38 -4.21 1.90 2.57
C ALA A 38 -2.84 1.76 1.86
N LEU A 39 -2.84 1.32 0.60
CA LEU A 39 -1.62 1.28 -0.23
C LEU A 39 -1.03 2.67 -0.46
N THR A 40 -1.87 3.68 -0.69
CA THR A 40 -1.41 5.06 -0.82
C THR A 40 -0.77 5.57 0.47
N ASP A 41 -1.31 5.22 1.64
CA ASP A 41 -0.69 5.56 2.94
C ASP A 41 0.66 4.85 3.13
N MET A 42 0.73 3.57 2.74
CA MET A 42 2.01 2.83 2.68
C MET A 42 3.01 3.49 1.72
N LEU A 43 2.56 4.04 0.60
CA LEU A 43 3.42 4.79 -0.31
C LEU A 43 3.90 6.11 0.32
N GLN A 44 3.03 6.85 0.99
CA GLN A 44 3.39 8.10 1.68
C GLN A 44 4.42 7.88 2.78
N THR A 45 4.35 6.75 3.49
CA THR A 45 5.37 6.38 4.48
C THR A 45 6.73 6.09 3.86
N PHE A 46 6.80 5.63 2.61
CA PHE A 46 8.05 5.40 1.89
C PHE A 46 8.72 6.68 1.36
N VAL A 47 7.94 7.69 0.94
CA VAL A 47 8.46 8.95 0.35
C VAL A 47 9.65 9.58 1.11
N PRO A 48 9.62 9.76 2.45
CA PRO A 48 10.76 10.36 3.15
C PRO A 48 12.01 9.49 3.11
N TYR A 49 11.88 8.16 3.12
CA TYR A 49 13.01 7.24 2.99
C TYR A 49 13.60 7.29 1.60
N ARG A 50 12.76 7.36 0.56
CA ARG A 50 13.22 7.53 -0.82
C ARG A 50 14.17 8.73 -0.95
N THR A 51 13.75 9.90 -0.48
CA THR A 51 14.56 11.12 -0.54
C THR A 51 15.85 10.97 0.28
N ALA A 52 15.78 10.42 1.49
CA ALA A 52 16.97 10.24 2.32
C ALA A 52 17.98 9.25 1.71
N ILE A 53 17.50 8.18 1.08
CA ILE A 53 18.33 7.19 0.40
C ILE A 53 18.94 7.79 -0.87
N GLU A 54 18.19 8.58 -1.64
CA GLU A 54 18.71 9.31 -2.80
C GLU A 54 19.84 10.27 -2.40
N LEU A 55 19.68 11.03 -1.31
CA LEU A 55 20.72 11.91 -0.78
C LEU A 55 21.95 11.12 -0.28
N CYS A 56 21.74 10.07 0.50
CA CYS A 56 22.82 9.21 0.97
C CYS A 56 23.60 8.60 -0.20
N ALA A 57 22.92 8.14 -1.25
CA ALA A 57 23.56 7.56 -2.42
C ALA A 57 24.42 8.60 -3.17
N LEU A 58 23.93 9.85 -3.28
CA LEU A 58 24.67 10.94 -3.89
C LEU A 58 25.92 11.32 -3.09
N ASP A 59 25.84 11.39 -1.76
CA ASP A 59 26.96 11.77 -0.90
C ASP A 59 28.05 10.70 -0.82
N HIS A 60 27.65 9.41 -0.84
CA HIS A 60 28.56 8.28 -0.66
C HIS A 60 28.94 7.57 -1.97
N GLY A 61 28.41 8.02 -3.11
CA GLY A 61 28.66 7.41 -4.41
C GLY A 61 28.08 5.99 -4.56
N GLY A 62 27.02 5.68 -3.83
CA GLY A 62 26.36 4.37 -3.87
C GLY A 62 25.43 4.11 -2.69
N VAL A 63 24.59 3.07 -2.81
CA VAL A 63 23.54 2.74 -1.83
C VAL A 63 24.00 1.82 -0.69
N ALA A 64 25.23 1.30 -0.75
CA ALA A 64 25.70 0.25 0.16
C ALA A 64 25.79 0.67 1.63
N SER A 65 25.99 1.96 1.90
CA SER A 65 26.03 2.55 3.26
C SER A 65 24.69 3.17 3.68
N CYS A 66 23.65 3.05 2.86
CA CYS A 66 22.36 3.71 3.09
C CYS A 66 21.42 2.82 3.91
N ASP A 67 21.80 2.58 5.17
CA ASP A 67 21.03 1.81 6.13
C ASP A 67 20.14 2.70 7.01
N ALA A 68 19.07 2.11 7.54
CA ALA A 68 18.21 2.73 8.55
C ALA A 68 19.00 3.35 9.72
N GLY A 69 18.66 4.58 10.09
CA GLY A 69 19.26 5.27 11.24
C GLY A 69 20.68 5.80 10.99
N SER A 70 21.19 5.71 9.77
CA SER A 70 22.52 6.20 9.37
C SER A 70 22.42 7.18 8.21
N ASN A 71 23.43 8.03 8.03
CA ASN A 71 23.58 8.92 6.86
C ASN A 71 22.31 9.74 6.53
N GLY A 72 21.63 10.24 7.57
CA GLY A 72 20.41 11.04 7.44
C GLY A 72 19.13 10.25 7.17
N ILE A 73 19.20 8.91 7.09
CA ILE A 73 18.04 8.04 6.91
C ILE A 73 17.35 7.82 8.26
N PRO A 74 16.05 8.13 8.40
CA PRO A 74 15.31 7.89 9.63
C PRO A 74 15.33 6.42 10.06
N SER A 75 15.11 6.16 11.35
CA SER A 75 14.81 4.81 11.80
C SER A 75 13.40 4.39 11.34
N PRO A 76 13.22 3.15 10.86
CA PRO A 76 11.93 2.64 10.41
C PRO A 76 10.84 2.81 11.45
N THR A 77 9.66 3.19 11.00
CA THR A 77 8.48 3.34 11.86
C THR A 77 7.28 2.63 11.24
N THR A 78 6.44 2.07 12.11
CA THR A 78 5.20 1.40 11.73
C THR A 78 4.04 2.38 11.68
N THR A 79 3.03 2.08 10.87
CA THR A 79 1.78 2.85 10.81
C THR A 79 0.59 1.92 10.92
N ARG A 80 -0.62 2.46 10.76
CA ARG A 80 -1.85 1.67 10.77
C ARG A 80 -1.86 0.57 9.71
N TYR A 81 -1.21 0.77 8.56
CA TYR A 81 -1.21 -0.21 7.46
C TYR A 81 0.16 -0.85 7.21
N VAL A 82 1.18 -0.47 7.98
CA VAL A 82 2.55 -1.00 7.91
C VAL A 82 2.93 -1.62 9.26
N SER A 83 2.96 -2.96 9.34
CA SER A 83 3.36 -3.70 10.56
C SER A 83 4.86 -3.76 10.77
N GLY A 84 5.63 -3.63 9.68
CA GLY A 84 7.09 -3.72 9.72
C GLY A 84 7.70 -2.93 8.57
N MET A 85 8.84 -2.33 8.84
CA MET A 85 9.65 -1.63 7.85
C MET A 85 11.12 -1.87 8.13
N SER A 86 11.91 -2.09 7.10
CA SER A 86 13.37 -2.14 7.19
C SER A 86 14.03 -1.41 6.02
N VAL A 87 15.15 -0.74 6.29
CA VAL A 87 15.99 -0.14 5.26
C VAL A 87 17.40 -0.71 5.39
N ALA A 88 17.86 -1.40 4.36
CA ALA A 88 19.21 -1.97 4.31
C ALA A 88 19.81 -1.77 2.92
N LYS A 89 21.00 -1.19 2.85
CA LYS A 89 21.69 -0.87 1.58
C LYS A 89 20.79 -0.12 0.59
N GLY A 90 19.99 0.80 1.09
CA GLY A 90 18.99 1.56 0.33
C GLY A 90 17.72 0.77 -0.05
N ILE A 91 17.66 -0.54 0.16
CA ILE A 91 16.45 -1.33 -0.11
C ILE A 91 15.48 -1.14 1.04
N VAL A 92 14.27 -0.66 0.73
CA VAL A 92 13.19 -0.50 1.70
C VAL A 92 12.20 -1.65 1.56
N THR A 93 11.96 -2.37 2.65
CA THR A 93 10.95 -3.43 2.70
C THR A 93 9.83 -3.00 3.64
N LEU A 94 8.59 -3.06 3.17
CA LEU A 94 7.37 -2.71 3.91
C LEU A 94 6.51 -3.97 4.05
N THR A 95 6.10 -4.28 5.28
CA THR A 95 5.16 -5.36 5.57
C THR A 95 3.79 -4.76 5.87
N GLY A 96 2.78 -5.20 5.14
CA GLY A 96 1.40 -4.74 5.29
C GLY A 96 0.68 -5.34 6.50
N GLN A 97 -0.31 -4.62 7.01
CA GLN A 97 -1.26 -5.11 8.01
C GLN A 97 -2.68 -4.62 7.73
N GLU A 98 -3.64 -5.02 8.56
CA GLU A 98 -5.08 -4.71 8.38
C GLU A 98 -5.58 -5.19 7.01
N SER A 99 -6.07 -4.28 6.17
CA SER A 99 -6.53 -4.57 4.81
C SER A 99 -5.41 -4.96 3.84
N LEU A 100 -4.14 -4.78 4.24
CA LEU A 100 -2.94 -5.16 3.49
C LEU A 100 -2.22 -6.38 4.07
N ASN A 101 -2.84 -7.12 5.00
CA ASN A 101 -2.20 -8.28 5.62
C ASN A 101 -1.74 -9.30 4.56
N GLY A 102 -0.50 -9.78 4.68
CA GLY A 102 0.12 -10.70 3.74
C GLY A 102 0.73 -10.04 2.49
N LEU A 103 0.71 -8.71 2.39
CA LEU A 103 1.46 -7.96 1.39
C LEU A 103 2.84 -7.58 1.92
N GLU A 104 3.86 -7.82 1.12
CA GLU A 104 5.20 -7.27 1.29
C GLU A 104 5.55 -6.45 0.06
N VAL A 105 6.09 -5.25 0.28
CA VAL A 105 6.50 -4.33 -0.79
C VAL A 105 7.97 -4.02 -0.62
N VAL A 106 8.77 -4.38 -1.63
CA VAL A 106 10.21 -4.12 -1.68
C VAL A 106 10.48 -3.03 -2.70
N MET A 107 11.05 -1.92 -2.23
CA MET A 107 11.53 -0.79 -3.04
C MET A 107 13.05 -0.84 -3.10
N SER A 108 13.60 -1.00 -4.30
CA SER A 108 15.05 -1.07 -4.50
C SER A 108 15.54 0.10 -5.35
N PRO A 109 16.50 0.90 -4.88
CA PRO A 109 17.10 1.96 -5.69
C PRO A 109 17.91 1.35 -6.84
N GLN A 110 17.93 2.02 -7.98
CA GLN A 110 18.79 1.67 -9.11
C GLN A 110 19.92 2.69 -9.16
N TRP A 111 21.13 2.24 -8.82
CA TRP A 111 22.35 3.04 -8.84
C TRP A 111 23.27 2.59 -9.97
N ASN A 112 23.87 3.54 -10.66
CA ASN A 112 24.89 3.32 -11.67
C ASN A 112 26.08 4.25 -11.40
N ASP A 113 27.29 3.70 -11.35
CA ASP A 113 28.48 4.48 -10.99
C ASP A 113 28.82 5.63 -11.95
N GLY A 114 28.34 5.56 -13.21
CA GLY A 114 28.52 6.64 -14.20
C GLY A 114 27.38 7.65 -14.24
N ASN A 115 26.15 7.21 -13.91
CA ASN A 115 24.92 8.00 -14.09
C ASN A 115 24.22 8.38 -12.77
N GLY A 116 24.72 7.91 -11.62
CA GLY A 116 24.10 8.08 -10.31
C GLY A 116 22.80 7.29 -10.16
N MET A 117 21.80 7.89 -9.49
CA MET A 117 20.47 7.31 -9.33
C MET A 117 19.72 7.29 -10.66
N THR A 118 19.38 6.10 -11.17
CA THR A 118 18.65 5.92 -12.44
C THR A 118 17.17 5.57 -12.26
N GLY A 119 16.71 5.38 -11.01
CA GLY A 119 15.31 5.12 -10.71
C GLY A 119 15.11 4.21 -9.51
N TRP A 120 13.89 3.69 -9.37
CA TRP A 120 13.50 2.74 -8.34
C TRP A 120 12.77 1.56 -8.96
N THR A 121 13.05 0.36 -8.46
CA THR A 121 12.34 -0.86 -8.83
C THR A 121 11.44 -1.28 -7.67
N ARG A 122 10.26 -1.79 -8.02
CA ARG A 122 9.33 -2.36 -7.06
C ARG A 122 9.10 -3.84 -7.21
N VAL A 123 8.89 -4.50 -6.10
CA VAL A 123 8.36 -5.86 -6.03
C VAL A 123 7.21 -5.90 -5.04
N CYS A 124 6.02 -6.27 -5.51
CA CYS A 124 4.84 -6.50 -4.67
C CYS A 124 4.67 -8.02 -4.50
N ASN A 125 4.88 -8.51 -3.29
CA ASN A 125 4.74 -9.91 -2.89
C ASN A 125 3.44 -10.09 -2.11
N ALA A 126 2.45 -10.76 -2.71
CA ALA A 126 1.23 -11.20 -2.04
C ALA A 126 0.83 -12.58 -2.59
N SER A 127 1.38 -13.64 -1.99
CA SER A 127 1.28 -15.00 -2.51
C SER A 127 -0.14 -15.60 -2.42
N ALA A 128 -0.97 -15.09 -1.51
CA ALA A 128 -2.33 -15.57 -1.28
C ALA A 128 -3.43 -14.72 -1.95
N ASP A 129 -3.15 -13.48 -2.37
CA ASP A 129 -4.16 -12.56 -2.90
C ASP A 129 -3.61 -11.82 -4.15
N SER A 130 -3.96 -12.33 -5.33
CA SER A 130 -3.57 -11.75 -6.61
C SER A 130 -4.20 -10.38 -6.86
N ALA A 131 -5.38 -10.11 -6.30
CA ALA A 131 -6.03 -8.80 -6.42
C ALA A 131 -5.29 -7.75 -5.58
N LEU A 132 -4.81 -8.14 -4.39
CA LEU A 132 -3.96 -7.30 -3.55
C LEU A 132 -2.61 -7.02 -4.22
N LYS A 133 -2.00 -8.04 -4.85
CA LYS A 133 -0.80 -7.86 -5.67
C LYS A 133 -1.06 -6.83 -6.77
N GLN A 134 -2.09 -7.01 -7.58
CA GLN A 134 -2.40 -6.10 -8.68
C GLN A 134 -2.69 -4.67 -8.18
N ALA A 135 -3.41 -4.52 -7.06
CA ALA A 135 -3.66 -3.22 -6.46
C ALA A 135 -2.36 -2.53 -6.01
N CYS A 136 -1.42 -3.28 -5.41
CA CYS A 136 -0.10 -2.77 -5.06
C CYS A 136 0.65 -2.28 -6.30
N GLU A 137 0.65 -3.06 -7.38
CA GLU A 137 1.30 -2.70 -8.63
C GLU A 137 0.69 -1.45 -9.27
N ASP A 138 -0.64 -1.28 -9.15
CA ASP A 138 -1.35 -0.10 -9.63
C ASP A 138 -1.07 1.18 -8.83
N VAL A 139 -0.84 1.07 -7.51
CA VAL A 139 -0.58 2.23 -6.65
C VAL A 139 0.89 2.63 -6.70
N PHE A 140 1.80 1.67 -6.64
CA PHE A 140 3.24 1.90 -6.67
C PHE A 140 3.77 2.05 -8.11
N ARG A 141 3.10 2.81 -8.98
CA ARG A 141 3.58 2.98 -10.36
C ARG A 141 4.89 3.76 -10.39
N PHE A 142 5.93 3.12 -10.92
CA PHE A 142 7.16 3.79 -11.36
C PHE A 142 7.19 3.66 -12.86
N ASP A 143 7.60 4.72 -13.56
CA ASP A 143 7.76 4.69 -15.00
C ASP A 143 8.82 3.63 -15.35
N THR A 144 8.37 2.49 -15.86
CA THR A 144 9.22 1.67 -16.71
C THR A 144 9.35 2.47 -18.00
N ASN A 145 10.53 3.06 -18.23
CA ASN A 145 10.87 3.70 -19.51
C ASN A 145 10.35 2.89 -20.70
#